data_AF-A0A7C7HT79-F1
#
_entry.id   AF-A0A7C7HT79-F1
#
_cell.length_a   1.000
_cell.length_b   1.000
_cell.length_c   1.000
_cell.angle_alpha   90.00
_cell.angle_beta   90.00
_cell.angle_gamma   90.00
#
_symmetry.space_group_name_H-M   'P 1'
#
loop_
_entity.id
_entity.type
_entity.pdbx_description
1 polymer ?
#
loop_
_entity_poly.entity_id
_entity_poly.type
_entity_poly.pdbx_seq_one_letter_code
_entity_poly.pdbx_strand_id
1 'polypeptide(L)'
;MSELEEWMAATAPFHTFEACDATKLELIMTMLADAKTVPSTSPMTTPSSGTTQGDMKDSSSTFKAMMENDEIVARLESQGVTSPENRGEIDWDDATLAWICSLPGDGGLPEPLGNDKSRERMGRFPWGDGNPLSYLLEFITPFDDGEELLALVSELALRFSSEKIGHDNYRNGAGGMCMLGYLSADEARELQQLLSRGKWAVSSDEVFDGGVREIAKYLVIVLRQAFSRGNGVLLRAHS
;
A
#
# COMPACT_ATOMS: atom_id res chain seq x y z
N MET A 1 28.72 10.97 -16.85
CA MET A 1 28.12 11.32 -15.56
C MET A 1 28.99 10.70 -14.49
N SER A 2 29.49 11.51 -13.57
CA SER A 2 30.28 11.00 -12.44
C SER A 2 29.36 10.34 -11.42
N GLU A 3 29.83 9.33 -10.69
CA GLU A 3 29.08 8.70 -9.57
C GLU A 3 28.59 9.76 -8.55
N LEU A 4 29.26 10.90 -8.46
CA LEU A 4 28.88 12.04 -7.63
C LEU A 4 27.66 12.80 -8.19
N GLU A 5 27.52 12.92 -9.50
CA GLU A 5 26.32 13.49 -10.13
C GLU A 5 25.10 12.56 -9.97
N GLU A 6 25.32 11.24 -9.98
CA GLU A 6 24.28 10.23 -9.75
C GLU A 6 23.84 10.20 -8.27
N TRP A 7 24.79 10.35 -7.34
CA TRP A 7 24.52 10.48 -5.90
C TRP A 7 23.89 11.83 -5.52
N MET A 8 24.24 12.91 -6.22
CA MET A 8 23.61 14.22 -6.06
C MET A 8 22.24 14.33 -6.77
N ALA A 9 21.95 13.46 -7.75
CA ALA A 9 20.70 13.47 -8.52
C ALA A 9 19.56 12.64 -7.88
N ALA A 10 19.85 11.73 -6.95
CA ALA A 10 18.84 10.91 -6.30
C ALA A 10 18.56 11.39 -4.86
N THR A 11 17.67 12.36 -4.69
CA THR A 11 17.07 12.57 -3.36
C THR A 11 16.32 11.30 -2.95
N ALA A 12 16.77 10.63 -1.88
CA ALA A 12 16.15 9.41 -1.35
C ALA A 12 14.62 9.57 -1.25
N PRO A 13 13.79 8.64 -1.77
CA PRO A 13 12.34 8.82 -1.92
C PRO A 13 11.61 9.32 -0.66
N PHE A 14 10.58 10.15 -0.83
CA PHE A 14 9.75 10.58 0.29
C PHE A 14 8.64 9.58 0.58
N HIS A 15 8.63 9.04 1.79
CA HIS A 15 7.67 8.07 2.28
C HIS A 15 6.50 8.77 2.99
N THR A 16 5.28 8.31 2.71
CA THR A 16 4.06 8.85 3.31
C THR A 16 3.22 7.71 3.83
N PHE A 17 2.82 7.83 5.10
CA PHE A 17 1.81 6.97 5.72
C PHE A 17 0.45 7.62 5.57
N GLU A 18 -0.48 6.92 4.95
CA GLU A 18 -1.83 7.41 4.67
C GLU A 18 -2.89 6.50 5.28
N ALA A 19 -4.04 7.09 5.61
CA ALA A 19 -5.18 6.30 6.06
C ALA A 19 -5.71 5.48 4.89
N CYS A 20 -6.03 4.21 5.15
CA CYS A 20 -6.46 3.26 4.13
C CYS A 20 -7.68 2.49 4.61
N ASP A 21 -8.70 2.39 3.78
CA ASP A 21 -9.74 1.38 3.92
C ASP A 21 -9.27 0.09 3.22
N ALA A 22 -8.78 -0.85 4.02
CA ALA A 22 -8.23 -2.11 3.51
C ALA A 22 -9.29 -2.96 2.80
N THR A 23 -10.56 -2.87 3.21
CA THR A 23 -11.65 -3.62 2.55
C THR A 23 -11.92 -3.07 1.15
N LYS A 24 -11.93 -1.74 0.99
CA LYS A 24 -12.02 -1.13 -0.34
C LYS A 24 -10.81 -1.49 -1.19
N LEU A 25 -9.60 -1.41 -0.62
CA LEU A 25 -8.36 -1.75 -1.33
C LEU A 25 -8.38 -3.19 -1.86
N GLU A 26 -8.75 -4.16 -1.03
CA GLU A 26 -8.82 -5.57 -1.41
C GLU A 26 -9.92 -5.85 -2.45
N LEU A 27 -11.06 -5.17 -2.35
CA LEU A 27 -12.12 -5.23 -3.35
C LEU A 27 -11.62 -4.74 -4.73
N ILE A 28 -10.93 -3.59 -4.76
CA ILE A 28 -10.36 -3.03 -5.99
C ILE A 28 -9.28 -3.94 -6.56
N MET A 29 -8.37 -4.45 -5.72
CA MET A 29 -7.32 -5.38 -6.15
C MET A 29 -7.90 -6.68 -6.72
N THR A 30 -8.97 -7.20 -6.12
CA THR A 30 -9.68 -8.39 -6.64
C THR A 30 -10.27 -8.11 -8.02
N MET A 31 -10.96 -6.97 -8.20
CA MET A 31 -11.48 -6.56 -9.50
C MET A 31 -10.35 -6.41 -10.55
N LEU A 32 -9.25 -5.78 -10.18
CA LEU A 32 -8.10 -5.56 -11.06
C LEU A 32 -7.43 -6.86 -11.50
N ALA A 33 -7.34 -7.85 -10.61
CA ALA A 33 -6.84 -9.17 -10.93
C ALA A 33 -7.76 -9.87 -11.95
N ASP A 34 -9.08 -9.84 -11.72
CA ASP A 34 -10.05 -10.49 -12.61
C ASP A 34 -10.07 -9.86 -14.00
N ALA A 35 -9.99 -8.53 -14.10
CA ALA A 35 -9.98 -7.80 -15.38
C ALA A 35 -8.83 -8.21 -16.31
N LYS A 36 -7.70 -8.68 -15.75
CA LYS A 36 -6.53 -9.14 -16.53
C LYS A 36 -6.67 -10.58 -17.03
N THR A 37 -7.55 -11.36 -16.44
CA THR A 37 -7.78 -12.76 -16.84
C THR A 37 -8.68 -12.89 -18.07
N VAL A 38 -9.38 -11.81 -18.45
CA VAL A 38 -10.22 -11.77 -19.65
C VAL A 38 -9.33 -11.48 -20.87
N PRO A 39 -9.19 -12.41 -21.82
CA PRO A 39 -8.49 -12.12 -23.06
C PRO A 39 -9.23 -11.03 -23.83
N SER A 40 -8.50 -9.99 -24.24
CA SER A 40 -8.97 -8.96 -25.17
C SER A 40 -9.48 -9.65 -26.44
N THR A 41 -10.79 -9.85 -26.54
CA THR A 41 -11.38 -10.56 -27.67
C THR A 41 -11.45 -9.60 -28.84
N SER A 42 -10.40 -9.58 -29.68
CA SER A 42 -10.54 -9.11 -31.06
C SER A 42 -11.28 -10.19 -31.88
N PRO A 43 -12.24 -9.83 -32.74
CA PRO A 43 -13.05 -10.83 -33.43
C PRO A 43 -12.25 -11.41 -34.61
N MET A 44 -11.86 -12.68 -34.48
CA MET A 44 -11.51 -13.49 -35.65
C MET A 44 -12.11 -14.90 -35.49
N THR A 45 -13.13 -15.16 -36.30
CA THR A 45 -13.68 -16.46 -36.77
C THR A 45 -12.68 -17.62 -36.65
N THR A 46 -12.98 -18.80 -36.11
CA THR A 46 -14.02 -19.81 -36.45
C THR A 46 -14.16 -20.86 -35.30
N PRO A 47 -15.19 -21.74 -35.28
CA PRO A 47 -15.50 -22.55 -34.10
C PRO A 47 -14.73 -23.87 -34.05
N SER A 48 -14.19 -24.23 -32.88
CA SER A 48 -13.92 -25.63 -32.54
C SER A 48 -14.38 -25.91 -31.11
N SER A 49 -15.32 -26.83 -31.02
CA SER A 49 -15.91 -27.43 -29.83
C SER A 49 -14.89 -28.05 -28.88
N GLY A 50 -14.99 -27.70 -27.59
CA GLY A 50 -14.28 -28.37 -26.50
C GLY A 50 -14.86 -27.91 -25.16
N THR A 51 -15.72 -28.73 -24.57
CA THR A 51 -16.35 -28.48 -23.27
C THR A 51 -15.34 -28.74 -22.15
N THR A 52 -14.89 -27.69 -21.49
CA THR A 52 -14.30 -27.73 -20.15
C THR A 52 -14.92 -26.60 -19.34
N GLN A 53 -15.90 -26.97 -18.52
CA GLN A 53 -16.56 -26.11 -17.56
C GLN A 53 -15.60 -25.96 -16.36
N GLY A 54 -14.70 -24.98 -16.47
CA GLY A 54 -13.96 -24.43 -15.34
C GLY A 54 -14.62 -23.13 -14.91
N ASP A 55 -14.70 -22.89 -13.60
CA ASP A 55 -15.34 -21.72 -12.99
C ASP A 55 -14.77 -20.40 -13.51
N MET A 56 -15.38 -19.86 -14.56
CA MET A 56 -15.18 -18.50 -15.04
C MET A 56 -15.90 -17.57 -14.06
N LYS A 57 -15.19 -17.08 -13.03
CA LYS A 57 -15.63 -15.88 -12.32
C LYS A 57 -15.64 -14.76 -13.34
N ASP A 58 -16.85 -14.34 -13.71
CA ASP A 58 -17.08 -13.30 -14.69
C ASP A 58 -16.49 -11.98 -14.18
N SER A 59 -15.50 -11.41 -14.86
CA SER A 59 -14.87 -10.12 -14.51
C SER A 59 -15.92 -8.99 -14.38
N SER A 60 -17.06 -9.14 -15.07
CA SER A 60 -18.24 -8.28 -14.91
C SER A 60 -18.77 -8.26 -13.47
N SER A 61 -18.67 -9.39 -12.74
CA SER A 61 -19.22 -9.52 -11.37
C SER A 61 -18.41 -8.76 -10.31
N THR A 62 -17.07 -8.78 -10.39
CA THR A 62 -16.21 -8.08 -9.41
C THR A 62 -16.10 -6.59 -9.69
N PHE A 63 -16.13 -6.18 -10.96
CA PHE A 63 -16.30 -4.77 -11.30
C PHE A 63 -17.63 -4.21 -10.79
N LYS A 64 -18.73 -4.95 -10.99
CA LYS A 64 -20.03 -4.56 -10.43
C LYS A 64 -20.00 -4.44 -8.92
N ALA A 65 -19.39 -5.41 -8.21
CA ALA A 65 -19.27 -5.36 -6.75
C ALA A 65 -18.47 -4.13 -6.28
N MET A 66 -17.41 -3.73 -6.98
CA MET A 66 -16.69 -2.47 -6.71
C MET A 66 -17.60 -1.25 -6.90
N MET A 67 -18.40 -1.22 -7.97
CA MET A 67 -19.31 -0.12 -8.29
C MET A 67 -20.57 -0.07 -7.40
N GLU A 68 -20.84 -1.09 -6.60
CA GLU A 68 -21.88 -1.08 -5.55
C GLU A 68 -21.42 -0.37 -4.26
N ASN A 69 -20.14 0.01 -4.16
CA ASN A 69 -19.62 0.79 -3.04
C ASN A 69 -19.74 2.30 -3.31
N ASP A 70 -20.66 2.96 -2.61
CA ASP A 70 -20.97 4.38 -2.78
C ASP A 70 -19.74 5.30 -2.60
N GLU A 71 -18.82 4.98 -1.68
CA GLU A 71 -17.61 5.79 -1.47
C GLU A 71 -16.63 5.67 -2.64
N ILE A 72 -16.50 4.48 -3.23
CA ILE A 72 -15.67 4.28 -4.43
C ILE A 72 -16.26 5.06 -5.61
N VAL A 73 -17.58 4.98 -5.81
CA VAL A 73 -18.27 5.70 -6.88
C VAL A 73 -18.12 7.21 -6.71
N ALA A 74 -18.40 7.74 -5.51
CA ALA A 74 -18.23 9.16 -5.21
C ALA A 74 -16.79 9.63 -5.45
N ARG A 75 -15.80 8.79 -5.14
CA ARG A 75 -14.39 9.08 -5.40
C ARG A 75 -14.10 9.19 -6.89
N LEU A 76 -14.54 8.22 -7.69
CA LEU A 76 -14.36 8.23 -9.15
C LEU A 76 -14.98 9.48 -9.76
N GLU A 77 -16.22 9.79 -9.39
CA GLU A 77 -16.94 10.98 -9.87
C GLU A 77 -16.21 12.28 -9.50
N SER A 78 -15.68 12.38 -8.26
CA SER A 78 -14.92 13.55 -7.80
C SER A 78 -13.65 13.83 -8.63
N GLN A 79 -13.13 12.81 -9.31
CA GLN A 79 -11.95 12.88 -10.17
C GLN A 79 -12.31 12.91 -11.66
N GLY A 80 -13.59 13.03 -12.00
CA GLY A 80 -14.08 13.15 -13.37
C GLY A 80 -14.35 11.82 -14.09
N VAL A 81 -14.24 10.69 -13.40
CA VAL A 81 -14.60 9.37 -13.95
C VAL A 81 -16.07 9.12 -13.66
N THR A 82 -16.93 9.29 -14.67
CA THR A 82 -18.40 9.22 -14.50
C THR A 82 -18.94 7.90 -15.04
N SER A 83 -19.61 7.14 -14.19
CA SER A 83 -20.36 5.91 -14.54
C SER A 83 -19.60 4.91 -15.46
N PRO A 84 -18.36 4.50 -15.13
CA PRO A 84 -17.64 3.52 -15.93
C PRO A 84 -18.38 2.17 -15.90
N GLU A 85 -18.53 1.51 -17.05
CA GLU A 85 -19.20 0.20 -17.15
C GLU A 85 -18.20 -0.97 -17.02
N ASN A 86 -16.91 -0.71 -17.20
CA ASN A 86 -15.85 -1.69 -17.07
C ASN A 86 -14.51 -1.03 -16.71
N ARG A 87 -13.54 -1.84 -16.28
CA ARG A 87 -12.18 -1.38 -15.95
C ARG A 87 -11.50 -0.62 -17.08
N GLY A 88 -11.76 -0.96 -18.34
CA GLY A 88 -11.12 -0.36 -19.52
C GLY A 88 -11.53 1.09 -19.78
N GLU A 89 -12.61 1.58 -19.16
CA GLU A 89 -13.06 2.98 -19.26
C GLU A 89 -12.40 3.90 -18.24
N ILE A 90 -11.55 3.36 -17.37
CA ILE A 90 -10.79 4.12 -16.37
C ILE A 90 -9.33 4.21 -16.83
N ASP A 91 -8.90 5.40 -17.27
CA ASP A 91 -7.56 5.64 -17.81
C ASP A 91 -6.42 5.66 -16.78
N TRP A 92 -6.72 5.35 -15.51
CA TRP A 92 -5.72 5.28 -14.46
C TRP A 92 -4.99 3.95 -14.48
N ASP A 93 -3.71 3.97 -14.10
CA ASP A 93 -3.00 2.74 -13.78
C ASP A 93 -3.59 2.08 -12.52
N ASP A 94 -3.29 0.80 -12.36
CA ASP A 94 -3.84 -0.02 -11.27
C ASP A 94 -3.45 0.48 -9.89
N ALA A 95 -2.23 0.99 -9.72
CA ALA A 95 -1.76 1.49 -8.43
C ALA A 95 -2.50 2.77 -8.04
N THR A 96 -2.65 3.70 -8.99
CA THR A 96 -3.39 4.95 -8.82
C THR A 96 -4.86 4.69 -8.50
N LEU A 97 -5.51 3.77 -9.23
CA LEU A 97 -6.89 3.39 -8.96
C LEU A 97 -7.06 2.77 -7.57
N ALA A 98 -6.21 1.78 -7.24
CA ALA A 98 -6.23 1.12 -5.94
C ALA A 98 -6.00 2.12 -4.79
N TRP A 99 -5.05 3.04 -4.94
CA TRP A 99 -4.76 4.06 -3.95
C TRP A 99 -5.93 5.04 -3.76
N ILE A 100 -6.34 5.74 -4.82
CA ILE A 100 -7.34 6.81 -4.72
C ILE A 100 -8.66 6.28 -4.17
N CYS A 101 -9.12 5.12 -4.64
CA CYS A 101 -10.40 4.54 -4.24
C CYS A 101 -10.34 3.78 -2.89
N SER A 102 -9.16 3.50 -2.35
CA SER A 102 -9.01 2.94 -0.99
C SER A 102 -8.90 3.99 0.10
N LEU A 103 -8.77 5.27 -0.22
CA LEU A 103 -8.80 6.33 0.78
C LEU A 103 -10.15 6.33 1.53
N PRO A 104 -10.17 6.41 2.87
CA PRO A 104 -11.40 6.38 3.64
C PRO A 104 -12.25 7.65 3.42
N GLY A 105 -13.56 7.48 3.52
CA GLY A 105 -14.55 8.55 3.34
C GLY A 105 -14.92 8.83 1.88
N ASP A 106 -15.98 9.61 1.73
CA ASP A 106 -16.64 9.94 0.46
C ASP A 106 -16.17 11.27 -0.17
N GLY A 107 -15.44 12.11 0.57
CA GLY A 107 -15.06 13.45 0.15
C GLY A 107 -13.60 13.82 0.40
N GLY A 108 -12.85 14.09 -0.67
CA GLY A 108 -11.52 14.69 -0.61
C GLY A 108 -10.43 13.79 -0.02
N LEU A 109 -9.30 14.40 0.35
CA LEU A 109 -8.20 13.70 0.99
C LEU A 109 -8.50 13.51 2.49
N PRO A 110 -8.29 12.31 3.05
CA PRO A 110 -8.49 12.08 4.47
C PRO A 110 -7.51 12.93 5.31
N GLU A 111 -7.87 13.16 6.57
CA GLU A 111 -6.97 13.83 7.51
C GLU A 111 -5.63 13.07 7.58
N PRO A 112 -4.48 13.74 7.41
CA PRO A 112 -3.18 13.09 7.46
C PRO A 112 -2.96 12.26 8.73
N LEU A 113 -2.17 11.20 8.61
CA LEU A 113 -1.66 10.45 9.76
C LEU A 113 -0.35 11.07 10.25
N GLY A 114 -0.18 11.05 11.56
CA GLY A 114 0.93 11.66 12.25
C GLY A 114 0.79 13.19 12.41
N ASN A 115 1.63 13.75 13.27
CA ASN A 115 1.88 15.19 13.33
C ASN A 115 3.03 15.57 12.38
N ASP A 116 3.26 16.88 12.21
CA ASP A 116 4.33 17.41 11.34
C ASP A 116 5.69 16.78 11.63
N LYS A 117 6.02 16.61 12.91
CA LYS A 117 7.28 16.01 13.32
C LYS A 117 7.40 14.54 12.91
N SER A 118 6.37 13.72 13.10
CA SER A 118 6.40 12.33 12.66
C SER A 118 6.51 12.21 11.15
N ARG A 119 5.84 13.09 10.40
CA ARG A 119 5.89 13.09 8.93
C ARG A 119 7.26 13.50 8.39
N GLU A 120 7.88 14.50 9.01
CA GLU A 120 9.24 14.91 8.69
C GLU A 120 10.25 13.78 8.99
N ARG A 121 10.13 13.15 10.17
CA ARG A 121 11.08 12.14 10.65
C ARG A 121 10.96 10.80 9.92
N MET A 122 9.75 10.43 9.53
CA MET A 122 9.47 9.18 8.83
C MET A 122 9.50 9.34 7.30
N GLY A 123 9.50 10.57 6.78
CA GLY A 123 9.37 10.82 5.35
C GLY A 123 10.63 10.56 4.55
N ARG A 124 11.80 10.94 5.06
CA ARG A 124 13.09 10.59 4.44
C ARG A 124 14.05 10.16 5.53
N PHE A 125 14.18 8.85 5.70
CA PHE A 125 15.12 8.31 6.67
C PHE A 125 16.51 8.21 6.02
N PRO A 126 17.60 8.61 6.68
CA PRO A 126 18.93 8.66 6.06
C PRO A 126 19.60 7.27 5.98
N TRP A 127 18.92 6.27 5.42
CA TRP A 127 19.42 4.90 5.29
C TRP A 127 18.94 4.26 4.00
N GLY A 128 19.85 3.54 3.31
CA GLY A 128 19.51 2.66 2.20
C GLY A 128 18.56 3.28 1.17
N ASP A 129 17.33 2.76 1.13
CA ASP A 129 16.24 3.14 0.22
C ASP A 129 15.41 4.36 0.68
N GLY A 130 15.79 4.99 1.79
CA GLY A 130 15.06 6.11 2.40
C GLY A 130 13.86 5.68 3.24
N ASN A 131 13.52 4.39 3.27
CA ASN A 131 12.35 3.86 3.97
C ASN A 131 12.69 3.60 5.45
N PRO A 132 12.02 4.28 6.40
CA PRO A 132 12.26 4.01 7.81
C PRO A 132 11.90 2.57 8.22
N LEU A 133 10.99 1.89 7.51
CA LEU A 133 10.62 0.52 7.85
C LEU A 133 11.67 -0.50 7.40
N SER A 134 12.41 -0.23 6.32
CA SER A 134 13.57 -1.04 5.92
C SER A 134 14.65 -0.99 7.00
N TYR A 135 14.94 0.20 7.53
CA TYR A 135 15.84 0.36 8.67
C TYR A 135 15.32 -0.35 9.93
N LEU A 136 14.02 -0.21 10.21
CA LEU A 136 13.41 -0.85 11.38
C LEU A 136 13.56 -2.37 11.30
N LEU A 137 13.26 -2.99 10.17
CA LEU A 137 13.38 -4.44 9.96
C LEU A 137 14.82 -4.94 10.10
N GLU A 138 15.80 -4.14 9.68
CA GLU A 138 17.21 -4.50 9.74
C GLU A 138 17.75 -4.52 11.17
N PHE A 139 17.31 -3.57 12.02
CA PHE A 139 17.93 -3.35 13.33
C PHE A 139 17.03 -3.63 14.54
N ILE A 140 15.75 -3.98 14.35
CA ILE A 140 14.88 -4.42 15.45
C ILE A 140 15.06 -5.92 15.72
N THR A 141 15.22 -6.28 16.98
CA THR A 141 15.34 -7.68 17.41
C THR A 141 14.19 -8.04 18.35
N PRO A 142 13.16 -8.76 17.90
CA PRO A 142 12.06 -9.16 18.78
C PRO A 142 12.52 -10.14 19.88
N PHE A 143 11.79 -10.15 21.00
CA PHE A 143 11.89 -11.20 22.03
C PHE A 143 10.73 -12.19 21.94
N ASP A 144 10.83 -13.31 22.66
CA ASP A 144 9.74 -14.28 22.89
C ASP A 144 8.95 -14.64 21.62
N ASP A 145 9.63 -15.03 20.54
CA ASP A 145 9.01 -15.40 19.26
C ASP A 145 8.17 -14.25 18.62
N GLY A 146 8.65 -12.99 18.72
CA GLY A 146 8.00 -11.82 18.13
C GLY A 146 8.07 -11.73 16.59
N GLU A 147 7.93 -12.86 15.91
CA GLU A 147 7.82 -12.99 14.45
C GLU A 147 6.67 -12.15 13.91
N GLU A 148 5.58 -12.03 14.66
CA GLU A 148 4.41 -11.21 14.30
C GLU A 148 4.74 -9.73 14.14
N LEU A 149 5.64 -9.19 14.98
CA LEU A 149 6.11 -7.81 14.83
C LEU A 149 6.83 -7.63 13.50
N LEU A 150 7.77 -8.52 13.21
CA LEU A 150 8.53 -8.48 11.96
C LEU A 150 7.62 -8.70 10.74
N ALA A 151 6.67 -9.62 10.84
CA ALA A 151 5.68 -9.88 9.80
C ALA A 151 4.85 -8.63 9.50
N LEU A 152 4.25 -7.99 10.51
CA LEU A 152 3.42 -6.79 10.29
C LEU A 152 4.22 -5.59 9.77
N VAL A 153 5.47 -5.40 10.23
CA VAL A 153 6.34 -4.36 9.66
C VAL A 153 6.68 -4.69 8.21
N SER A 154 6.98 -5.97 7.91
CA SER A 154 7.26 -6.43 6.55
C SER A 154 6.05 -6.29 5.63
N GLU A 155 4.84 -6.56 6.11
CA GLU A 155 3.61 -6.36 5.35
C GLU A 155 3.41 -4.87 5.04
N LEU A 156 3.58 -3.98 6.01
CA LEU A 156 3.48 -2.54 5.74
C LEU A 156 4.56 -2.02 4.78
N ALA A 157 5.77 -2.60 4.82
CA ALA A 157 6.90 -2.18 4.01
C ALA A 157 6.93 -2.80 2.61
N LEU A 158 6.38 -4.01 2.43
CA LEU A 158 6.64 -4.84 1.26
C LEU A 158 5.42 -5.61 0.72
N ARG A 159 4.20 -5.44 1.27
CA ARG A 159 3.02 -6.21 0.82
C ARG A 159 2.74 -6.07 -0.68
N PHE A 160 3.10 -4.95 -1.32
CA PHE A 160 2.98 -4.76 -2.76
C PHE A 160 4.20 -5.22 -3.58
N SER A 161 5.21 -5.84 -2.98
CA SER A 161 6.38 -6.32 -3.71
C SER A 161 6.03 -7.44 -4.70
N SER A 162 6.80 -7.54 -5.78
CA SER A 162 6.71 -8.65 -6.72
C SER A 162 7.00 -10.00 -6.06
N GLU A 163 7.76 -10.05 -4.97
CA GLU A 163 7.95 -11.28 -4.18
C GLU A 163 6.65 -11.72 -3.49
N LYS A 164 5.84 -10.79 -2.98
CA LYS A 164 4.60 -11.07 -2.25
C LYS A 164 3.40 -11.28 -3.19
N ILE A 165 3.30 -10.49 -4.25
CA ILE A 165 2.13 -10.49 -5.17
C ILE A 165 2.41 -11.20 -6.49
N GLY A 166 3.68 -11.36 -6.88
CA GLY A 166 4.08 -11.95 -8.16
C GLY A 166 4.21 -10.96 -9.33
N HIS A 167 3.91 -9.66 -9.12
CA HIS A 167 4.03 -8.61 -10.12
C HIS A 167 4.06 -7.20 -9.50
N ASP A 168 4.47 -6.18 -10.26
CA ASP A 168 4.60 -4.79 -9.77
C ASP A 168 3.41 -3.86 -10.09
N ASN A 169 2.30 -4.40 -10.60
CA ASN A 169 1.17 -3.59 -11.09
C ASN A 169 0.54 -2.65 -10.04
N TYR A 170 0.64 -3.01 -8.75
CA TYR A 170 0.12 -2.18 -7.66
C TYR A 170 1.18 -1.27 -7.05
N ARG A 171 2.45 -1.37 -7.46
CA ARG A 171 3.51 -0.51 -6.94
C ARG A 171 3.49 0.83 -7.64
N ASN A 172 3.72 0.84 -8.94
CA ASN A 172 4.04 2.06 -9.68
C ASN A 172 2.77 2.70 -10.23
N GLY A 173 2.51 3.94 -9.81
CA GLY A 173 1.41 4.75 -10.32
C GLY A 173 1.84 6.10 -10.87
N ALA A 174 0.83 6.91 -11.21
CA ALA A 174 1.02 8.22 -11.80
C ALA A 174 1.88 9.14 -10.92
N GLY A 175 2.65 10.02 -11.58
CA GLY A 175 3.45 11.04 -10.88
C GLY A 175 4.63 10.51 -10.08
N GLY A 176 5.10 9.28 -10.31
CA GLY A 176 6.22 8.70 -9.55
C GLY A 176 5.80 8.10 -8.21
N MET A 177 4.50 7.86 -8.01
CA MET A 177 3.97 7.15 -6.85
C MET A 177 4.42 5.68 -6.84
N CYS A 178 4.85 5.20 -5.67
CA CYS A 178 5.20 3.81 -5.43
C CYS A 178 4.50 3.28 -4.17
N MET A 179 3.46 2.46 -4.27
CA MET A 179 2.86 1.80 -3.11
C MET A 179 3.77 0.67 -2.62
N LEU A 180 4.00 0.63 -1.30
CA LEU A 180 4.93 -0.32 -0.67
C LEU A 180 4.19 -1.44 0.05
N GLY A 181 3.23 -1.09 0.90
CA GLY A 181 2.40 -2.05 1.60
C GLY A 181 1.28 -1.36 2.37
N TYR A 182 0.42 -2.17 2.97
CA TYR A 182 -0.67 -1.67 3.82
C TYR A 182 -0.93 -2.62 4.98
N LEU A 183 -1.63 -2.12 5.99
CA LEU A 183 -2.21 -2.88 7.09
C LEU A 183 -3.69 -2.51 7.22
N SER A 184 -4.53 -3.48 7.55
CA SER A 184 -5.90 -3.25 8.00
C SER A 184 -5.94 -2.50 9.35
N ALA A 185 -7.12 -2.07 9.78
CA ALA A 185 -7.28 -1.41 11.08
C ALA A 185 -6.88 -2.32 12.26
N ASP A 186 -7.15 -3.62 12.16
CA ASP A 186 -6.79 -4.59 13.19
C ASP A 186 -5.30 -4.91 13.19
N GLU A 187 -4.70 -5.11 12.01
CA GLU A 187 -3.25 -5.28 11.86
C GLU A 187 -2.48 -4.03 12.36
N ALA A 188 -2.99 -2.82 12.07
CA ALA A 188 -2.40 -1.58 12.56
C ALA A 188 -2.49 -1.47 14.08
N ARG A 189 -3.62 -1.88 14.68
CA ARG A 189 -3.78 -1.95 16.14
C ARG A 189 -2.81 -2.95 16.75
N GLU A 190 -2.66 -4.11 16.15
CA GLU A 190 -1.77 -5.16 16.62
C GLU A 190 -0.30 -4.72 16.59
N LEU A 191 0.17 -4.21 15.44
CA LEU A 191 1.53 -3.68 15.32
C LEU A 191 1.80 -2.57 16.33
N GLN A 192 0.82 -1.67 16.53
CA GLN A 192 0.95 -0.61 17.53
C GLN A 192 1.11 -1.16 18.95
N GLN A 193 0.38 -2.22 19.31
CA GLN A 193 0.51 -2.88 20.61
C GLN A 193 1.86 -3.57 20.76
N LEU A 194 2.31 -4.31 19.76
CA LEU A 194 3.60 -5.02 19.78
C LEU A 194 4.76 -4.04 19.97
N LEU A 195 4.77 -2.94 19.23
CA LEU A 195 5.78 -1.89 19.39
C LEU A 195 5.72 -1.23 20.78
N SER A 196 4.52 -1.02 21.32
CA SER A 196 4.33 -0.34 22.62
C SER A 196 4.63 -1.21 23.84
N ARG A 197 4.47 -2.54 23.73
CA ARG A 197 4.80 -3.49 24.81
C ARG A 197 6.31 -3.56 25.09
N GLY A 198 7.15 -3.13 24.15
CA GLY A 198 8.60 -3.09 24.32
C GLY A 198 9.26 -4.47 24.36
N LYS A 199 8.61 -5.50 23.80
CA LYS A 199 9.17 -6.86 23.69
C LYS A 199 10.13 -6.99 22.50
N TRP A 200 11.07 -6.07 22.42
CA TRP A 200 12.09 -6.02 21.37
C TRP A 200 13.30 -5.24 21.87
N ALA A 201 14.46 -5.56 21.32
CA ALA A 201 15.73 -4.86 21.47
C ALA A 201 16.10 -4.15 20.18
N VAL A 202 17.09 -3.26 20.32
CA VAL A 202 17.82 -2.69 19.20
C VAL A 202 19.09 -3.52 19.02
N SER A 203 19.40 -3.88 17.78
CA SER A 203 20.64 -4.58 17.44
C SER A 203 21.86 -3.78 17.93
N SER A 204 22.92 -4.47 18.36
CA SER A 204 24.20 -3.85 18.69
C SER A 204 24.87 -3.20 17.48
N ASP A 205 24.44 -3.57 16.28
CA ASP A 205 24.99 -3.11 15.00
C ASP A 205 24.22 -1.89 14.44
N GLU A 206 23.29 -1.32 15.21
CA GLU A 206 22.53 -0.13 14.80
C GLU A 206 23.48 1.02 14.44
N VAL A 207 23.31 1.54 13.21
CA VAL A 207 24.18 2.60 12.68
C VAL A 207 23.89 3.98 13.28
N PHE A 208 22.62 4.28 13.56
CA PHE A 208 22.18 5.56 14.08
C PHE A 208 21.69 5.37 15.51
N ASP A 209 22.42 5.91 16.48
CA ASP A 209 22.05 5.80 17.90
C ASP A 209 20.59 6.27 18.13
N GLY A 210 19.72 5.31 18.44
CA GLY A 210 18.32 5.56 18.74
C GLY A 210 17.39 5.66 17.51
N GLY A 211 17.88 5.35 16.30
CA GLY A 211 17.09 5.38 15.06
C GLY A 211 15.87 4.46 15.12
N VAL A 212 16.05 3.20 15.52
CA VAL A 212 14.98 2.21 15.72
C VAL A 212 13.95 2.73 16.73
N ARG A 213 14.41 3.30 17.84
CA ARG A 213 13.50 3.83 18.88
C ARG A 213 12.72 5.05 18.38
N GLU A 214 13.35 5.92 17.60
CA GLU A 214 12.69 7.08 17.00
C GLU A 214 11.63 6.65 15.98
N ILE A 215 11.97 5.72 15.08
CA ILE A 215 11.04 5.16 14.10
C ILE A 215 9.86 4.48 14.80
N ALA A 216 10.12 3.59 15.76
CA ALA A 216 9.08 2.89 16.51
C ALA A 216 8.14 3.87 17.23
N LYS A 217 8.69 4.93 17.83
CA LYS A 217 7.90 5.98 18.51
C LYS A 217 6.93 6.67 17.56
N TYR A 218 7.38 7.10 16.38
CA TYR A 218 6.51 7.81 15.44
C TYR A 218 5.55 6.86 14.72
N LEU A 219 5.98 5.64 14.42
CA LEU A 219 5.11 4.61 13.86
C LEU A 219 3.95 4.28 14.81
N VAL A 220 4.20 4.18 16.12
CA VAL A 220 3.12 4.02 17.13
C VAL A 220 2.09 5.14 17.08
N ILE A 221 2.51 6.39 16.83
CA ILE A 221 1.60 7.54 16.71
C ILE A 221 0.74 7.42 15.45
N VAL A 222 1.37 7.13 14.31
CA VAL A 222 0.69 6.94 13.02
C VAL A 222 -0.34 5.81 13.10
N LEU A 223 0.08 4.63 13.56
CA LEU A 223 -0.79 3.46 13.67
C LEU A 223 -1.96 3.72 14.62
N ARG A 224 -1.69 4.34 15.78
CA ARG A 224 -2.74 4.70 16.75
C ARG A 224 -3.80 5.60 16.15
N GLN A 225 -3.39 6.63 15.41
CA GLN A 225 -4.33 7.52 14.76
C GLN A 225 -5.18 6.77 13.72
N ALA A 226 -4.56 5.92 12.90
CA ALA A 226 -5.26 5.18 11.87
C ALA A 226 -6.37 4.29 12.43
N PHE A 227 -6.03 3.36 13.34
CA PHE A 227 -7.03 2.42 13.86
C PHE A 227 -8.05 3.11 14.77
N SER A 228 -7.69 4.23 15.43
CA SER A 228 -8.65 5.00 16.23
C SER A 228 -9.75 5.64 15.38
N ARG A 229 -9.45 5.90 14.10
CA ARG A 229 -10.40 6.39 13.08
C ARG A 229 -11.12 5.25 12.34
N GLY A 230 -10.89 3.99 12.74
CA GLY A 230 -11.43 2.82 12.04
C GLY A 230 -10.69 2.43 10.76
N ASN A 231 -9.54 3.06 10.48
CA ASN A 231 -8.80 2.88 9.24
C ASN A 231 -7.56 2.02 9.44
N GLY A 232 -7.12 1.40 8.35
CA GLY A 232 -5.77 0.87 8.19
C GLY A 232 -4.74 1.94 7.83
N VAL A 233 -3.53 1.50 7.53
CA VAL A 233 -2.41 2.35 7.09
C VAL A 233 -1.86 1.83 5.78
N LEU A 234 -1.67 2.71 4.80
CA LEU A 234 -0.93 2.44 3.58
C LEU A 234 0.37 3.23 3.59
N LEU A 235 1.47 2.57 3.23
CA LEU A 235 2.77 3.20 3.03
C LEU A 235 3.02 3.32 1.52
N ARG A 236 3.31 4.55 1.07
CA ARG A 236 3.77 4.83 -0.30
C ARG A 236 5.01 5.70 -0.28
N ALA A 237 5.81 5.59 -1.32
CA ALA A 237 6.90 6.49 -1.62
C ALA A 237 6.57 7.38 -2.83
N HIS A 238 7.30 8.48 -2.96
CA HIS A 238 7.30 9.34 -4.13
C HIS A 238 8.74 9.73 -4.46
N SER A 239 9.11 9.53 -5.72
CA SER A 239 10.41 9.91 -6.29
C SER A 239 10.27 11.08 -7.25
#